data_AF-A0A7Y2JI04-F1
#
_entry.id   AF-A0A7Y2JI04-F1
#
_cell.length_a   1.000
_cell.length_b   1.000
_cell.length_c   1.000
_cell.angle_alpha   90.00
_cell.angle_beta   90.00
_cell.angle_gamma   90.00
#
_symmetry.space_group_name_H-M   'P 1'
#
loop_
_entity.id
_entity.type
_entity.pdbx_description
1 polymer ?
#
loop_
_entity_poly.entity_id
_entity_poly.type
_entity_poly.pdbx_seq_one_letter_code
_entity_poly.pdbx_strand_id
1 'polypeptide(L)'
;RTFTMAGHSPLRNEKLGLGVSLVKDEIWVQDETYIDVDFSYTINTSEDAKLAFGIKAGAHLLNIDFSKANPEDTSDDGFTSNSNIDNRFSPNVGFGFYYYTDKFYLGYSVPTLLRRKFYDNGAEGISYLSRDNINHYLIAGYVFNLSSTTKLKPAVLFKAVEGAPLQADLSANFLFNEKLTLGLAYRWDAALSGLAGFQISDDLMIGYAYDWETTELNQFNSGSHEIFLRWEFFRNKDGIISPRFF
;
A
#
# COMPACT_ATOMS: atom_id res chain seq x y z
N ARG A 1 10.27 3.19 10.30
CA ARG A 1 11.03 2.69 9.14
C ARG A 1 10.17 1.65 8.47
N THR A 2 10.03 1.69 7.16
CA THR A 2 9.15 0.79 6.43
C THR A 2 9.91 0.11 5.31
N PHE A 3 9.73 -1.19 5.17
CA PHE A 3 10.26 -2.01 4.09
C PHE A 3 9.13 -2.82 3.46
N THR A 4 9.06 -2.79 2.13
CA THR A 4 8.04 -3.50 1.36
C THR A 4 8.70 -4.31 0.26
N MET A 5 8.34 -5.59 0.18
CA MET A 5 8.67 -6.48 -0.92
C MET A 5 7.40 -7.13 -1.44
N ALA A 6 7.17 -7.07 -2.74
CA ALA A 6 6.01 -7.70 -3.36
C ALA A 6 6.39 -8.36 -4.69
N GLY A 7 5.71 -9.46 -5.01
CA GLY A 7 5.85 -10.17 -6.26
C GLY A 7 4.49 -10.68 -6.73
N HIS A 8 4.24 -10.64 -8.03
CA HIS A 8 3.00 -11.17 -8.61
C HIS A 8 3.26 -11.79 -9.97
N SER A 9 2.38 -12.71 -10.37
CA SER A 9 2.48 -13.39 -11.66
C SER A 9 1.10 -13.82 -12.18
N PRO A 10 0.83 -13.69 -13.48
CA PRO A 10 -0.30 -14.37 -14.10
C PRO A 10 -0.05 -15.89 -14.12
N LEU A 11 -1.07 -16.64 -13.75
CA LEU A 11 -1.14 -18.09 -13.88
C LEU A 11 -1.79 -18.48 -15.22
N ARG A 12 -2.16 -19.76 -15.34
CA ARG A 12 -2.70 -20.38 -16.56
C ARG A 12 -3.80 -19.55 -17.23
N ASN A 13 -3.68 -19.39 -18.55
CA ASN A 13 -4.61 -18.67 -19.44
C ASN A 13 -4.81 -17.19 -19.11
N GLU A 14 -3.90 -16.54 -18.37
CA GLU A 14 -3.91 -15.10 -18.00
C GLU A 14 -5.15 -14.63 -17.21
N LYS A 15 -6.10 -15.52 -16.95
CA LYS A 15 -7.31 -15.24 -16.16
C LYS A 15 -7.05 -15.35 -14.66
N LEU A 16 -6.04 -16.12 -14.27
CA LEU A 16 -5.70 -16.33 -12.88
C LEU A 16 -4.46 -15.51 -12.54
N GLY A 17 -4.44 -14.87 -11.38
CA GLY A 17 -3.27 -14.16 -10.85
C GLY A 17 -2.94 -14.63 -9.44
N LEU A 18 -1.65 -14.66 -9.13
CA LEU A 18 -1.14 -14.91 -7.79
C LEU A 18 -0.19 -13.78 -7.39
N GLY A 19 -0.33 -13.27 -6.18
CA GLY A 19 0.52 -12.25 -5.59
C GLY A 19 0.97 -12.65 -4.19
N VAL A 20 2.14 -12.17 -3.80
CA VAL A 20 2.68 -12.27 -2.45
C VAL A 20 3.27 -10.92 -2.04
N SER A 21 3.08 -10.53 -0.79
CA SER A 21 3.73 -9.34 -0.24
C SER A 21 4.20 -9.54 1.19
N LEU A 22 5.35 -8.95 1.50
CA LEU A 22 5.93 -8.82 2.82
C LEU A 22 6.09 -7.33 3.11
N VAL A 23 5.42 -6.84 4.15
CA VAL A 23 5.60 -5.48 4.66
C VAL A 23 6.13 -5.57 6.08
N LYS A 24 7.21 -4.86 6.35
CA LYS A 24 7.80 -4.71 7.67
C LYS A 24 7.77 -3.24 8.02
N ASP A 25 7.05 -2.88 9.07
CA ASP A 25 6.93 -1.51 9.53
C ASP A 25 7.36 -1.38 11.00
N GLU A 26 8.11 -0.32 11.28
CA GLU A 26 8.62 -0.02 12.62
C GLU A 26 8.29 1.43 12.95
N ILE A 27 7.36 1.64 13.87
CA ILE A 27 6.93 2.96 14.34
C ILE A 27 7.12 3.02 15.85
N TRP A 28 8.15 3.75 16.29
CA TRP A 28 8.48 3.96 17.71
C TRP A 28 8.70 2.65 18.48
N VAL A 29 7.75 2.23 19.34
CA VAL A 29 7.81 0.99 20.12
C VAL A 29 7.16 -0.21 19.40
N GLN A 30 6.50 0.04 18.26
CA GLN A 30 5.75 -0.97 17.52
C GLN A 30 6.56 -1.48 16.33
N ASP A 31 6.53 -2.80 16.17
CA ASP A 31 7.10 -3.52 15.05
C ASP A 31 6.02 -4.45 14.48
N GLU A 32 5.66 -4.24 13.23
CA GLU A 32 4.59 -4.95 12.55
C GLU A 32 5.12 -5.66 11.31
N THR A 33 4.77 -6.93 11.14
CA THR A 33 5.10 -7.72 9.94
C THR A 33 3.83 -8.27 9.32
N TYR A 34 3.59 -7.90 8.06
CA TYR A 34 2.47 -8.35 7.26
C TYR A 34 2.98 -9.31 6.18
N ILE A 35 2.39 -10.49 6.11
CA ILE A 35 2.65 -11.49 5.08
C ILE A 35 1.32 -11.79 4.41
N ASP A 36 1.17 -11.41 3.15
CA ASP A 36 -0.07 -11.60 2.40
C ASP A 36 0.13 -12.47 1.17
N VAL A 37 -0.93 -13.21 0.85
CA VAL A 37 -1.10 -13.96 -0.39
C VAL A 37 -2.39 -13.49 -1.05
N ASP A 38 -2.28 -13.12 -2.32
CA ASP A 38 -3.38 -12.62 -3.13
C ASP A 38 -3.69 -13.59 -4.26
N PHE A 39 -4.97 -13.86 -4.47
CA PHE A 39 -5.45 -14.63 -5.61
C PHE A 39 -6.46 -13.81 -6.39
N SER A 40 -6.33 -13.77 -7.72
CA SER A 40 -7.27 -13.06 -8.57
C SER A 40 -7.80 -13.91 -9.72
N TYR A 41 -9.04 -13.62 -10.10
CA TYR A 41 -9.70 -14.17 -11.27
C TYR A 41 -10.25 -13.04 -12.16
N THR A 42 -9.81 -13.01 -13.41
CA THR A 42 -10.15 -11.99 -14.40
C THR A 42 -11.15 -12.53 -15.42
N ILE A 43 -12.22 -11.78 -15.63
CA ILE A 43 -13.25 -12.01 -16.62
C ILE A 43 -13.15 -10.91 -17.66
N ASN A 44 -13.14 -11.28 -18.95
CA ASN A 44 -13.28 -10.32 -20.04
C ASN A 44 -14.75 -9.92 -20.13
N THR A 45 -15.06 -8.65 -19.87
CA THR A 45 -16.43 -8.12 -19.97
C THR A 45 -16.74 -7.62 -21.38
N SER A 46 -15.71 -7.25 -22.14
CA SER A 46 -15.75 -6.97 -23.59
C SER A 46 -14.40 -7.31 -24.23
N GLU A 47 -14.21 -6.94 -25.49
CA GLU A 47 -12.89 -7.07 -26.18
C GLU A 47 -11.82 -6.20 -25.50
N ASP A 48 -12.19 -5.01 -25.04
CA ASP A 48 -11.27 -4.01 -24.50
C ASP A 48 -11.39 -3.81 -22.98
N ALA A 49 -12.27 -4.56 -22.31
CA ALA A 49 -12.55 -4.41 -20.89
C ALA A 49 -12.47 -5.71 -20.11
N LYS A 50 -11.88 -5.62 -18.92
CA LYS A 50 -11.64 -6.73 -18.01
C LYS A 50 -12.09 -6.36 -16.60
N LEU A 51 -12.67 -7.34 -15.91
CA LEU A 51 -13.05 -7.25 -14.52
C LEU A 51 -12.32 -8.34 -13.74
N ALA A 52 -11.43 -7.93 -12.84
CA ALA A 52 -10.73 -8.83 -11.94
C ALA A 52 -11.39 -8.82 -10.55
N PHE A 53 -11.53 -10.02 -9.99
CA PHE A 53 -11.96 -10.29 -8.63
C PHE A 53 -10.74 -10.78 -7.86
N GLY A 54 -10.45 -10.17 -6.72
CA GLY A 54 -9.32 -10.52 -5.87
C GLY A 54 -9.78 -10.94 -4.48
N ILE A 55 -9.12 -11.95 -3.92
CA ILE A 55 -9.18 -12.29 -2.51
C ILE A 55 -7.77 -12.25 -1.93
N LYS A 56 -7.67 -11.82 -0.67
CA LYS A 56 -6.44 -11.73 0.10
C LYS A 56 -6.56 -12.60 1.33
N ALA A 57 -5.52 -13.35 1.64
CA ALA A 57 -5.32 -14.00 2.92
C ALA A 57 -3.97 -13.55 3.48
N GLY A 58 -3.93 -13.16 4.74
CA GLY A 58 -2.76 -12.56 5.35
C GLY A 58 -2.51 -13.03 6.78
N ALA A 59 -1.26 -12.89 7.19
CA ALA A 59 -0.77 -13.06 8.54
C ALA A 59 -0.15 -11.76 8.99
N HIS A 60 -0.62 -11.21 10.11
CA HIS A 60 -0.06 -10.03 10.73
C HIS A 60 0.57 -10.43 12.07
N LEU A 61 1.84 -10.12 12.24
CA LEU A 61 2.61 -10.30 13.46
C LEU A 61 2.89 -8.93 14.06
N LEU A 62 2.47 -8.71 15.31
CA LEU A 62 2.70 -7.50 16.07
C LEU A 62 3.67 -7.76 17.22
N ASN A 63 4.70 -6.92 17.30
CA ASN A 63 5.60 -6.80 18.43
C ASN A 63 5.47 -5.39 19.04
N ILE A 64 5.37 -5.29 20.36
CA ILE A 64 5.41 -4.01 21.07
C ILE A 64 6.44 -4.12 22.20
N ASP A 65 7.47 -3.28 22.11
CA ASP A 65 8.52 -3.18 23.11
C ASP A 65 8.38 -1.89 23.92
N PHE A 66 7.64 -1.99 25.03
CA PHE A 66 7.35 -0.87 25.91
C PHE A 66 8.60 -0.31 26.62
N SER A 67 9.70 -1.06 26.66
CA SER A 67 10.97 -0.57 27.24
C SER A 67 11.56 0.60 26.44
N LYS A 68 11.18 0.74 25.17
CA LYS A 68 11.58 1.86 24.30
C LYS A 68 10.79 3.15 24.56
N ALA A 69 9.73 3.09 25.38
CA ALA A 69 8.85 4.23 25.60
C ALA A 69 9.38 5.24 26.62
N ASN A 70 10.22 4.81 27.59
CA ASN A 70 10.81 5.71 28.59
C ASN A 70 12.23 5.27 29.02
N PRO A 71 13.30 5.83 28.42
CA PRO A 71 14.68 5.47 28.75
C PRO A 71 15.22 6.02 30.09
N GLU A 72 14.55 7.01 30.71
CA GLU A 72 15.13 7.80 31.82
C GLU A 72 14.53 7.53 33.21
N ASP A 73 13.40 6.82 33.32
CA ASP A 73 12.78 6.54 34.63
C ASP A 73 12.89 5.06 34.99
N THR A 74 14.01 4.71 35.63
CA THR A 74 14.23 3.38 36.24
C THR A 74 13.73 3.34 37.69
N SER A 75 12.97 4.35 38.15
CA SER A 75 12.58 4.51 39.55
C SER A 75 11.11 4.32 39.87
N ASP A 76 10.24 4.05 38.88
CA ASP A 76 8.84 3.72 39.15
C ASP A 76 8.47 2.34 38.57
N ASP A 77 8.25 1.39 39.48
CA ASP A 77 8.07 -0.06 39.28
C ASP A 77 6.67 -0.39 38.71
N GLY A 78 6.34 0.18 37.54
CA GLY A 78 5.06 -0.03 36.85
C GLY A 78 5.16 -0.43 35.38
N PHE A 79 6.29 -0.12 34.72
CA PHE A 79 6.55 -0.46 33.31
C PHE A 79 7.58 -1.60 33.22
N THR A 80 7.30 -2.71 33.90
CA THR A 80 8.16 -3.89 33.83
C THR A 80 8.00 -4.58 32.47
N SER A 81 9.09 -5.16 31.95
CA SER A 81 9.19 -5.90 30.68
C SER A 81 8.17 -7.05 30.48
N ASN A 82 7.30 -7.30 31.47
CA ASN A 82 6.20 -8.26 31.42
C ASN A 82 4.98 -7.80 30.61
N SER A 83 4.94 -6.52 30.19
CA SER A 83 3.87 -5.98 29.35
C SER A 83 4.20 -6.01 27.85
N ASN A 84 5.40 -6.45 27.46
CA ASN A 84 5.79 -6.55 26.06
C ASN A 84 4.89 -7.54 25.33
N ILE A 85 4.45 -7.15 24.13
CA ILE A 85 3.69 -8.04 23.26
C ILE A 85 4.68 -8.61 22.26
N ASP A 86 4.99 -9.90 22.36
CA ASP A 86 5.89 -10.57 21.43
C ASP A 86 5.11 -11.47 20.46
N ASN A 87 5.35 -11.27 19.16
CA ASN A 87 4.88 -12.07 18.04
C ASN A 87 3.37 -12.36 18.05
N ARG A 88 2.55 -11.37 18.41
CA ARG A 88 1.10 -11.54 18.41
C ARG A 88 0.61 -11.73 16.99
N PHE A 89 0.24 -12.96 16.68
CA PHE A 89 -0.33 -13.34 15.40
C PHE A 89 -1.80 -12.91 15.30
N SER A 90 -2.18 -12.37 14.13
CA SER A 90 -3.55 -12.10 13.76
C SER A 90 -3.76 -12.49 12.29
N PRO A 91 -4.73 -13.35 11.97
CA PRO A 91 -5.07 -13.62 10.59
C PRO A 91 -5.77 -12.40 9.98
N ASN A 92 -5.64 -12.25 8.67
CA ASN A 92 -6.33 -11.26 7.88
C ASN A 92 -6.98 -11.90 6.65
N VAL A 93 -8.14 -11.37 6.24
CA VAL A 93 -8.71 -11.66 4.93
C VAL A 93 -9.18 -10.36 4.31
N GLY A 94 -9.12 -10.29 2.98
CA GLY A 94 -9.57 -9.14 2.22
C GLY A 94 -10.15 -9.54 0.88
N PHE A 95 -10.79 -8.59 0.21
CA PHE A 95 -11.24 -8.75 -1.17
C PHE A 95 -11.13 -7.45 -1.94
N GLY A 96 -11.21 -7.56 -3.25
CA GLY A 96 -11.32 -6.40 -4.12
C GLY A 96 -11.86 -6.74 -5.50
N PHE A 97 -12.28 -5.70 -6.20
CA PHE A 97 -12.67 -5.75 -7.60
C PHE A 97 -11.87 -4.69 -8.34
N TYR A 98 -11.45 -5.01 -9.55
CA TYR A 98 -10.66 -4.12 -10.38
C TYR A 98 -11.15 -4.20 -11.82
N TYR A 99 -11.88 -3.18 -12.25
CA TYR A 99 -12.31 -3.01 -13.62
C TYR A 99 -11.29 -2.17 -14.37
N TYR A 100 -10.84 -2.62 -15.54
CA TYR A 100 -9.87 -1.89 -16.33
C TYR A 100 -10.03 -2.11 -17.84
N THR A 101 -9.65 -1.08 -18.58
CA THR A 101 -9.46 -1.08 -20.04
C THR A 101 -8.02 -0.66 -20.34
N ASP A 102 -7.68 -0.43 -21.61
CA ASP A 102 -6.36 0.10 -21.99
C ASP A 102 -6.07 1.52 -21.47
N LYS A 103 -7.10 2.28 -21.07
CA LYS A 103 -6.96 3.68 -20.65
C LYS A 103 -7.60 4.01 -19.32
N PHE A 104 -8.58 3.23 -18.86
CA PHE A 104 -9.34 3.55 -17.66
C PHE A 104 -9.22 2.41 -16.65
N TYR A 105 -9.24 2.75 -15.37
CA TYR A 105 -9.43 1.76 -14.32
C TYR A 105 -10.28 2.31 -13.17
N LEU A 106 -10.99 1.39 -12.54
CA LEU A 106 -11.79 1.59 -11.33
C LEU A 106 -11.60 0.37 -10.44
N GLY A 107 -11.12 0.59 -9.22
CA GLY A 107 -10.91 -0.46 -8.24
C GLY A 107 -11.63 -0.15 -6.94
N TYR A 108 -12.16 -1.18 -6.31
CA TYR A 108 -12.63 -1.13 -4.93
C TYR A 108 -12.02 -2.27 -4.14
N SER A 109 -11.54 -2.01 -2.93
CA SER A 109 -11.00 -3.07 -2.08
C SER A 109 -11.26 -2.85 -0.60
N VAL A 110 -11.32 -3.96 0.11
CA VAL A 110 -11.31 -4.04 1.57
C VAL A 110 -10.18 -5.02 1.92
N PRO A 111 -8.93 -4.54 2.09
CA PRO A 111 -7.79 -5.41 2.30
C PRO A 111 -7.78 -6.08 3.68
N THR A 112 -8.46 -5.47 4.67
CA THR A 112 -8.54 -5.97 6.04
C THR A 112 -9.99 -6.04 6.50
N LEU A 113 -10.55 -7.26 6.56
CA LEU A 113 -11.92 -7.51 7.03
C LEU A 113 -12.01 -7.92 8.49
N LEU A 114 -10.98 -8.56 9.02
CA LEU A 114 -11.03 -9.12 10.37
C LEU A 114 -10.74 -8.03 11.40
N ARG A 115 -11.78 -7.65 12.14
CA ARG A 115 -11.65 -6.72 13.28
C ARG A 115 -10.89 -7.41 14.41
N ARG A 116 -9.76 -6.84 14.80
CA ARG A 116 -9.02 -7.26 16.00
C ARG A 116 -9.65 -6.60 17.23
N LYS A 117 -9.87 -7.38 18.28
CA LYS A 117 -10.13 -6.88 19.64
C LYS A 117 -9.04 -7.42 20.53
N PHE A 118 -8.25 -6.54 21.14
CA PHE A 118 -7.31 -6.95 22.17
C PHE A 118 -8.09 -7.17 23.46
N TYR A 119 -8.18 -8.42 23.91
CA TYR A 119 -8.39 -8.74 25.31
C TYR A 119 -7.02 -9.07 25.89
N ASP A 120 -6.61 -8.28 26.88
CA ASP A 120 -5.57 -8.68 27.81
C ASP A 120 -6.27 -9.05 29.12
N ASN A 121 -6.18 -10.32 29.51
CA ASN A 121 -6.64 -10.78 30.81
C ASN A 121 -5.44 -10.76 31.75
N GLY A 122 -4.90 -9.56 31.99
CA GLY A 122 -4.06 -9.26 33.15
C GLY A 122 -4.95 -8.88 34.33
N ALA A 123 -4.64 -9.38 35.52
CA ALA A 123 -5.33 -9.01 36.75
C ALA A 123 -5.33 -7.48 36.90
N GLU A 124 -6.52 -6.90 37.11
CA GLU A 124 -6.80 -5.46 37.14
C GLU A 124 -6.98 -4.75 35.79
N GLY A 125 -8.00 -5.16 35.03
CA GLY A 125 -9.05 -4.24 34.56
C GLY A 125 -8.73 -3.13 33.56
N ILE A 126 -7.51 -3.03 33.01
CA ILE A 126 -7.18 -2.02 31.98
C ILE A 126 -7.20 -2.68 30.60
N SER A 127 -8.35 -2.61 29.93
CA SER A 127 -8.53 -3.08 28.56
C SER A 127 -8.10 -2.02 27.54
N TYR A 128 -6.93 -2.18 26.91
CA TYR A 128 -6.55 -1.41 25.73
C TYR A 128 -7.30 -1.94 24.50
N LEU A 129 -8.48 -1.38 24.23
CA LEU A 129 -9.22 -1.63 22.99
C LEU A 129 -8.56 -0.88 21.82
N SER A 130 -7.47 -1.41 21.28
CA SER A 130 -7.11 -1.05 19.90
C SER A 130 -8.00 -1.86 18.95
N ARG A 131 -8.77 -1.16 18.12
CA ARG A 131 -9.71 -1.79 17.17
C ARG A 131 -9.15 -1.55 15.78
N ASP A 132 -8.78 -2.63 15.12
CA ASP A 132 -8.55 -2.55 13.67
C ASP A 132 -9.86 -2.20 12.99
N ASN A 133 -9.88 -1.02 12.40
CA ASN A 133 -11.00 -0.55 11.63
C ASN A 133 -10.94 -1.13 10.23
N ILE A 134 -12.11 -1.49 9.71
CA ILE A 134 -12.23 -1.98 8.34
C ILE A 134 -11.96 -0.78 7.42
N ASN A 135 -10.99 -0.95 6.53
CA ASN A 135 -10.56 0.10 5.61
C ASN A 135 -11.13 -0.21 4.22
N HIS A 136 -11.86 0.75 3.67
CA HIS A 136 -12.41 0.69 2.33
C HIS A 136 -11.59 1.60 1.42
N TYR A 137 -11.18 1.09 0.27
CA TYR A 137 -10.46 1.83 -0.74
C TYR A 137 -11.24 1.87 -2.04
N LEU A 138 -11.29 3.04 -2.66
CA LEU A 138 -11.84 3.23 -4.00
C LEU A 138 -10.80 4.00 -4.81
N ILE A 139 -10.35 3.43 -5.92
CA ILE A 139 -9.36 4.04 -6.80
C ILE A 139 -9.92 4.20 -8.20
N ALA A 140 -9.64 5.31 -8.86
CA ALA A 140 -9.95 5.49 -10.26
C ALA A 140 -8.84 6.28 -10.96
N GLY A 141 -8.65 6.03 -12.26
CA GLY A 141 -7.70 6.79 -13.04
C GLY A 141 -7.93 6.62 -14.54
N TYR A 142 -7.33 7.53 -15.30
CA TYR A 142 -7.44 7.54 -16.75
C TYR A 142 -6.12 7.97 -17.42
N VAL A 143 -5.75 7.32 -18.52
CA VAL A 143 -4.54 7.64 -19.30
C VAL A 143 -4.92 8.46 -20.54
N PHE A 144 -4.51 9.72 -20.55
CA PHE A 144 -4.60 10.62 -21.68
C PHE A 144 -3.32 10.57 -22.51
N ASN A 145 -3.44 10.29 -23.81
CA ASN A 145 -2.33 10.46 -24.76
C ASN A 145 -2.32 11.93 -25.20
N LEU A 146 -1.44 12.75 -24.60
CA LEU A 146 -1.32 14.17 -24.94
C LEU A 146 -0.56 14.37 -26.26
N SER A 147 0.37 13.47 -26.57
CA SER A 147 1.10 13.41 -27.84
C SER A 147 1.54 11.98 -28.12
N SER A 148 2.30 11.76 -29.20
CA SER A 148 2.96 10.47 -29.48
C SER A 148 4.04 10.09 -28.47
N THR A 149 4.49 11.05 -27.66
CA THR A 149 5.60 10.89 -26.71
C THR A 149 5.20 11.19 -25.27
N THR A 150 4.04 11.78 -25.02
CA THR A 150 3.63 12.22 -23.69
C THR A 150 2.27 11.65 -23.32
N LYS A 151 2.22 10.96 -22.18
CA LYS A 151 0.99 10.48 -21.55
C LYS A 151 0.78 11.15 -20.20
N LEU A 152 -0.47 11.40 -19.84
CA LEU A 152 -0.89 11.94 -18.56
C LEU A 152 -1.86 10.96 -17.89
N LYS A 153 -1.57 10.55 -16.64
CA LYS A 153 -2.44 9.73 -15.78
C LYS A 153 -2.81 10.49 -14.52
N PRO A 154 -3.95 11.20 -14.53
CA PRO A 154 -4.62 11.55 -13.30
C PRO A 154 -5.19 10.29 -12.64
N ALA A 155 -5.12 10.27 -11.32
CA ALA A 155 -5.75 9.26 -10.50
C ALA A 155 -6.26 9.84 -9.20
N VAL A 156 -7.29 9.22 -8.65
CA VAL A 156 -7.84 9.52 -7.33
C VAL A 156 -7.92 8.24 -6.52
N LEU A 157 -7.62 8.33 -5.24
CA LEU A 157 -7.79 7.28 -4.26
C LEU A 157 -8.60 7.83 -3.09
N PHE A 158 -9.72 7.20 -2.76
CA PHE A 158 -10.47 7.45 -1.54
C PHE A 158 -10.21 6.32 -0.56
N LYS A 159 -9.98 6.70 0.70
CA LYS A 159 -9.84 5.77 1.81
C LYS A 159 -10.86 6.14 2.89
N ALA A 160 -11.78 5.23 3.17
CA ALA A 160 -12.75 5.36 4.24
C ALA A 160 -12.42 4.35 5.34
N VAL A 161 -12.28 4.84 6.57
CA VAL A 161 -11.97 4.04 7.75
C VAL A 161 -13.12 4.22 8.73
N GLU A 162 -13.66 3.12 9.26
CA GLU A 162 -14.72 3.18 10.27
C GLU A 162 -14.25 4.01 11.48
N GLY A 163 -14.95 5.12 11.78
CA GLY A 163 -14.63 5.97 12.93
C GLY A 163 -13.52 7.01 12.71
N ALA A 164 -12.99 7.16 11.48
CA ALA A 164 -12.06 8.24 11.14
C ALA A 164 -12.59 9.11 9.99
N PRO A 165 -12.08 10.35 9.82
CA PRO A 165 -12.42 11.19 8.67
C PRO A 165 -12.08 10.50 7.34
N LEU A 166 -12.87 10.81 6.30
CA LEU A 166 -12.59 10.37 4.93
C LEU A 166 -11.26 10.95 4.45
N GLN A 167 -10.45 10.13 3.81
CA GLN A 167 -9.19 10.55 3.19
C GLN A 167 -9.30 10.45 1.67
N ALA A 168 -8.66 11.38 0.97
CA ALA A 168 -8.59 11.37 -0.48
C ALA A 168 -7.19 11.81 -0.96
N ASP A 169 -6.66 11.08 -1.94
CA ASP A 169 -5.40 11.36 -2.58
C ASP A 169 -5.69 11.64 -4.06
N LEU A 170 -5.23 12.77 -4.56
CA LEU A 170 -5.26 13.12 -5.97
C LEU A 170 -3.83 13.07 -6.50
N SER A 171 -3.62 12.46 -7.66
CA SER A 171 -2.31 12.41 -8.28
C SER A 171 -2.39 12.63 -9.79
N ALA A 172 -1.28 13.10 -10.35
CA ALA A 172 -1.09 13.24 -11.78
C ALA A 172 0.33 12.82 -12.13
N ASN A 173 0.46 11.82 -13.00
CA ASN A 173 1.73 11.36 -13.53
C ASN A 173 1.85 11.70 -15.01
N PHE A 174 2.99 12.22 -15.42
CA PHE A 174 3.37 12.45 -16.80
C PHE A 174 4.45 11.44 -17.20
N LEU A 175 4.20 10.69 -18.26
CA LEU A 175 5.17 9.76 -18.83
C LEU A 175 5.66 10.31 -20.17
N PHE A 176 6.97 10.53 -20.26
CA PHE A 176 7.65 11.05 -21.44
C PHE A 176 8.50 9.97 -22.09
N ASN A 177 8.30 9.76 -23.40
CA ASN A 177 9.03 8.83 -24.26
C ASN A 177 9.10 7.40 -23.71
N GLU A 178 8.08 6.96 -22.95
CA GLU A 178 8.06 5.68 -22.23
C GLU A 178 9.28 5.47 -21.29
N LYS A 179 9.96 6.56 -20.88
CA LYS A 179 11.21 6.50 -20.12
C LYS A 179 11.20 7.32 -18.84
N LEU A 180 10.73 8.56 -18.90
CA LEU A 180 10.75 9.47 -17.75
C LEU A 180 9.34 9.63 -17.22
N THR A 181 9.13 9.30 -15.95
CA THR A 181 7.88 9.56 -15.23
C THR A 181 8.09 10.70 -14.26
N LEU A 182 7.26 11.75 -14.33
CA LEU A 182 7.19 12.82 -13.35
C LEU A 182 5.80 12.85 -12.76
N GLY A 183 5.70 12.77 -11.44
CA GLY A 183 4.45 12.67 -10.70
C GLY A 183 4.32 13.77 -9.67
N LEU A 184 3.09 14.24 -9.47
CA LEU A 184 2.69 15.03 -8.32
C LEU A 184 1.48 14.35 -7.67
N ALA A 185 1.42 14.38 -6.34
CA ALA A 185 0.25 13.95 -5.60
C ALA A 185 -0.07 14.91 -4.46
N TYR A 186 -1.35 15.01 -4.13
CA TYR A 186 -1.86 15.76 -3.01
C TYR A 186 -2.78 14.85 -2.21
N ARG A 187 -2.38 14.57 -0.97
CA ARG A 187 -3.19 13.87 0.02
C ARG A 187 -3.88 14.91 0.88
N TRP A 188 -5.21 14.95 0.78
CA TRP A 188 -6.03 15.93 1.47
C TRP A 188 -5.75 15.87 2.98
N ASP A 189 -5.41 17.05 3.54
CA ASP A 189 -5.14 17.28 4.97
C ASP A 189 -3.98 16.43 5.50
N ALA A 190 -3.03 16.07 4.63
CA ALA A 190 -1.86 15.28 5.03
C ALA A 190 -0.56 15.71 4.36
N ALA A 191 -0.47 15.68 3.02
CA ALA A 191 0.82 15.83 2.34
C ALA A 191 0.71 16.27 0.88
N LEU A 192 1.80 16.85 0.38
CA LEU A 192 2.09 17.07 -1.02
C LEU A 192 3.31 16.24 -1.42
N SER A 193 3.22 15.50 -2.50
CA SER A 193 4.25 14.57 -2.94
C SER A 193 4.75 14.89 -4.33
N GLY A 194 6.06 14.70 -4.55
CA GLY A 194 6.69 14.72 -5.86
C GLY A 194 7.37 13.39 -6.16
N LEU A 195 7.29 12.92 -7.40
CA LEU A 195 7.92 11.67 -7.85
C LEU A 195 8.66 11.88 -9.16
N ALA A 196 9.84 11.27 -9.27
CA ALA A 196 10.58 11.15 -10.52
C ALA A 196 11.06 9.70 -10.69
N GLY A 197 10.73 9.09 -11.82
CA GLY A 197 11.13 7.73 -12.16
C GLY A 197 11.72 7.64 -13.55
N PHE A 198 12.70 6.76 -13.72
CA PHE A 198 13.40 6.56 -14.99
C PHE A 198 13.48 5.07 -15.34
N GLN A 199 13.00 4.73 -16.53
CA GLN A 199 13.12 3.40 -17.13
C GLN A 199 14.53 3.28 -17.73
N ILE A 200 15.41 2.55 -17.03
CA ILE A 200 16.81 2.35 -17.42
C ILE A 200 16.90 1.39 -18.61
N SER A 201 16.14 0.30 -18.55
CA SER A 201 16.02 -0.70 -19.60
C SER A 201 14.58 -1.15 -19.72
N ASP A 202 14.27 -1.97 -20.72
CA ASP A 202 12.97 -2.60 -20.89
C ASP A 202 12.41 -3.30 -19.63
N ASP A 203 13.30 -3.75 -18.73
CA ASP A 203 12.93 -4.56 -17.56
C ASP A 203 13.23 -3.86 -16.22
N LEU A 204 13.97 -2.74 -16.22
CA LEU A 204 14.44 -2.08 -15.00
C LEU A 204 14.03 -0.60 -14.94
N MET A 205 13.37 -0.24 -13.85
CA MET A 205 13.04 1.15 -13.49
C MET A 205 13.59 1.47 -12.11
N ILE A 206 14.13 2.69 -11.97
CA ILE A 206 14.45 3.30 -10.68
C ILE A 206 13.62 4.56 -10.51
N GLY A 207 13.29 4.91 -9.28
CA GLY A 207 12.70 6.21 -9.01
C GLY A 207 12.90 6.66 -7.59
N TYR A 208 12.49 7.90 -7.40
CA TYR A 208 12.60 8.62 -6.15
C TYR A 208 11.31 9.41 -5.94
N ALA A 209 10.83 9.42 -4.70
CA ALA A 209 9.70 10.20 -4.26
C ALA A 209 10.05 11.01 -3.02
N TYR A 210 9.42 12.17 -2.90
CA TYR A 210 9.51 13.02 -1.72
C TYR A 210 8.10 13.42 -1.28
N ASP A 211 7.78 13.12 -0.03
CA ASP A 211 6.51 13.46 0.61
C ASP A 211 6.73 14.60 1.58
N TRP A 212 6.16 15.75 1.29
CA TRP A 212 6.14 16.92 2.17
C TRP A 212 4.84 16.95 2.97
N GLU A 213 4.93 16.86 4.29
CA GLU A 213 3.76 16.94 5.16
C GLU A 213 3.20 18.37 5.20
N THR A 214 1.89 18.51 5.00
CA THR A 214 1.19 19.81 5.00
C THR A 214 0.48 20.10 6.32
N THR A 215 0.61 19.20 7.31
CA THR A 215 -0.06 19.30 8.62
C THR A 215 0.82 19.98 9.67
N GLU A 216 0.28 20.21 10.86
CA GLU A 216 1.03 20.75 12.01
C GLU A 216 2.26 19.89 12.40
N LEU A 217 2.29 18.62 11.97
CA LEU A 217 3.43 17.71 12.13
C LEU A 217 4.66 18.13 11.32
N ASN A 218 4.52 19.02 10.32
CA ASN A 218 5.65 19.60 9.59
C ASN A 218 6.61 20.40 10.50
N GLN A 219 6.19 20.79 11.72
CA GLN A 219 7.09 21.41 12.71
C GLN A 219 8.07 20.40 13.34
N PHE A 220 7.79 19.10 13.22
CA PHE A 220 8.56 18.01 13.81
C PHE A 220 9.09 17.00 12.78
N ASN A 221 8.67 17.11 11.52
CA ASN A 221 9.10 16.25 10.41
C ASN A 221 9.44 17.09 9.16
N SER A 222 10.61 16.88 8.55
CA SER A 222 11.02 17.56 7.31
C SER A 222 10.55 16.85 6.02
N GLY A 223 9.63 15.89 6.15
CA GLY A 223 9.12 15.07 5.06
C GLY A 223 9.86 13.74 4.92
N SER A 224 9.41 12.91 3.97
CA SER A 224 9.93 11.56 3.75
C SER A 224 10.55 11.40 2.37
N HIS A 225 11.70 10.74 2.32
CA HIS A 225 12.43 10.42 1.09
C HIS A 225 12.31 8.92 0.80
N GLU A 226 11.83 8.56 -0.39
CA GLU A 226 11.69 7.17 -0.81
C GLU A 226 12.46 6.91 -2.10
N ILE A 227 13.19 5.79 -2.15
CA ILE A 227 13.83 5.28 -3.37
C ILE A 227 13.19 3.93 -3.66
N PHE A 228 12.73 3.74 -4.90
CA PHE A 228 12.10 2.50 -5.34
C PHE A 228 12.76 1.95 -6.60
N LEU A 229 12.68 0.63 -6.75
CA LEU A 229 13.22 -0.12 -7.89
C LEU A 229 12.18 -1.15 -8.34
N ARG A 230 11.91 -1.19 -9.64
CA ARG A 230 11.05 -2.20 -10.27
C ARG A 230 11.88 -3.02 -11.26
N TRP A 231 11.81 -4.34 -11.13
CA TRP A 231 12.42 -5.27 -12.07
C TRP A 231 11.42 -6.33 -12.56
N GLU A 232 11.32 -6.48 -13.87
CA GLU A 232 10.50 -7.49 -14.56
C GLU A 232 11.35 -8.72 -14.94
N PHE A 233 11.05 -9.89 -14.37
CA PHE A 233 11.88 -11.11 -14.53
C PHE A 233 11.57 -11.93 -15.80
N PHE A 234 10.31 -11.96 -16.25
CA PHE A 234 9.86 -12.80 -17.36
C PHE A 234 8.89 -12.03 -18.26
N ARG A 235 9.38 -11.55 -19.41
CA ARG A 235 8.53 -10.90 -20.42
C ARG A 235 8.17 -11.91 -21.51
N ASN A 236 6.92 -12.38 -21.54
CA ASN A 236 6.43 -13.12 -22.70
C ASN A 236 6.39 -12.13 -23.89
N LYS A 237 7.26 -12.35 -24.89
CA LYS A 237 7.40 -11.47 -26.06
C LYS A 237 6.17 -11.45 -26.98
N ASP A 238 5.26 -12.42 -26.84
CA ASP A 238 4.11 -12.61 -27.73
C ASP A 238 2.78 -12.04 -27.20
N GLY A 239 2.76 -11.56 -25.96
CA GLY A 239 1.65 -10.78 -25.42
C GLY A 239 2.15 -9.38 -25.16
N ILE A 240 1.64 -8.37 -25.87
CA ILE A 240 1.93 -6.96 -25.60
C ILE A 240 1.38 -6.63 -24.22
N ILE A 241 2.18 -6.88 -23.18
CA ILE A 241 2.05 -6.24 -21.90
C ILE A 241 3.07 -5.11 -22.00
N SER A 242 2.65 -3.99 -22.63
CA SER A 242 3.36 -2.72 -22.46
C SER A 242 3.66 -2.56 -20.96
N PRO A 243 4.86 -2.11 -20.55
CA PRO A 243 5.15 -1.75 -19.16
C PRO A 243 4.07 -0.76 -18.77
N ARG A 244 3.08 -1.28 -18.07
CA ARG A 244 1.75 -0.69 -18.12
C ARG A 244 1.88 0.58 -17.31
N PHE A 245 1.49 1.71 -17.89
CA PHE A 245 1.22 2.92 -17.12
C PHE A 245 -0.09 2.72 -16.34
N PHE A 246 -0.08 1.67 -15.51
CA PHE A 246 -1.04 1.26 -14.49
C PHE A 246 -0.22 1.13 -13.21
#